data_AF-A0A0U2LM77-F1
#
_entry.id   AF-A0A0U2LM77-F1
#
_cell.length_a   1.000
_cell.length_b   1.000
_cell.length_c   1.000
_cell.angle_alpha   90.00
_cell.angle_beta   90.00
_cell.angle_gamma   90.00
#
_symmetry.space_group_name_H-M   'P 1'
#
loop_
_entity.id
_entity.type
_entity.pdbx_description
1 polymer ?
#
loop_
_entity_poly.entity_id
_entity_poly.type
_entity_poly.pdbx_seq_one_letter_code
_entity_poly.pdbx_strand_id
1 'polypeptide(L)'
;MTSKLIEFIVLDEEQGPVLTEQGLPQLLQRPDTKTEQDIERLISLGKPVAVINVFAGLVSLGEQWGWAQDYFNYLVELNEANEYNANLPEPIANEDGTITEAEPKPLPTEPLRPEARTVEQVLAPYQRKLSKMVGIDIKGVNVSLNETNQNGLSALKSAFDLATEFDAQGQFFPIKFNAETATGEQVVELADEAEFKQFGLQFILARKAYFE
;
A
#
# COMPACT_ATOMS: atom_id res chain seq x y z
N MET A 1 -6.76 3.48 -31.18
CA MET A 1 -6.21 4.25 -30.05
C MET A 1 -6.95 4.00 -28.73
N THR A 2 -8.27 3.76 -28.74
CA THR A 2 -9.10 3.55 -27.53
C THR A 2 -8.87 2.26 -26.73
N SER A 3 -8.07 1.33 -27.25
CA SER A 3 -7.73 0.09 -26.55
C SER A 3 -6.99 0.33 -25.22
N LYS A 4 -6.19 1.39 -25.11
CA LYS A 4 -5.36 1.63 -23.92
C LYS A 4 -6.18 2.14 -22.72
N LEU A 5 -7.23 2.91 -22.97
CA LEU A 5 -8.09 3.51 -21.95
C LEU A 5 -9.41 2.76 -21.71
N ILE A 6 -9.64 1.61 -22.36
CA ILE A 6 -10.96 0.95 -22.40
C ILE A 6 -11.54 0.67 -21.00
N GLU A 7 -10.69 0.41 -20.01
CA GLU A 7 -11.06 0.14 -18.61
C GLU A 7 -11.41 1.40 -17.80
N PHE A 8 -11.15 2.58 -18.36
CA PHE A 8 -11.21 3.89 -17.69
C PHE A 8 -12.19 4.86 -18.36
N ILE A 9 -12.93 4.43 -19.38
CA ILE A 9 -13.80 5.29 -20.18
C ILE A 9 -15.24 4.80 -20.18
N VAL A 10 -16.16 5.72 -20.44
CA VAL A 10 -17.58 5.41 -20.59
C VAL A 10 -17.80 4.70 -21.93
N LEU A 11 -18.52 3.57 -21.89
CA LEU A 11 -18.92 2.83 -23.08
C LEU A 11 -20.43 2.96 -23.30
N ASP A 12 -20.84 2.97 -24.57
CA ASP A 12 -22.24 2.92 -24.99
C ASP A 12 -22.80 1.48 -25.01
N GLU A 13 -24.05 1.34 -25.45
CA GLU A 13 -24.74 0.05 -25.54
C GLU A 13 -24.08 -0.94 -26.52
N GLU A 14 -23.31 -0.45 -27.49
CA GLU A 14 -22.59 -1.24 -28.50
C GLU A 14 -21.13 -1.54 -28.08
N GLN A 15 -20.75 -1.23 -26.84
CA GLN A 15 -19.37 -1.31 -26.33
C GLN A 15 -18.39 -0.35 -27.02
N GLY A 16 -18.92 0.70 -27.65
CA GLY A 16 -18.16 1.81 -28.23
C GLY A 16 -17.81 2.88 -27.20
N PRO A 17 -16.68 3.59 -27.34
CA PRO A 17 -16.31 4.69 -26.45
C PRO A 17 -17.23 5.90 -26.67
N VAL A 18 -17.81 6.43 -25.59
CA VAL A 18 -18.54 7.70 -25.64
C VAL A 18 -17.53 8.84 -25.83
N LEU A 19 -17.70 9.65 -26.87
CA LEU A 19 -16.78 10.71 -27.24
C LEU A 19 -17.29 12.10 -26.81
N THR A 20 -16.38 12.99 -26.48
CA THR A 20 -16.63 14.42 -26.26
C THR A 20 -16.81 15.14 -27.60
N GLU A 21 -17.18 16.42 -27.55
CA GLU A 21 -17.29 17.28 -28.76
C GLU A 21 -15.97 17.37 -29.55
N GLN A 22 -14.83 17.14 -28.87
CA GLN A 22 -13.50 17.11 -29.46
C GLN A 22 -13.12 15.73 -30.03
N GLY A 23 -14.04 14.77 -30.02
CA GLY A 23 -13.79 13.39 -30.48
C GLY A 23 -12.94 12.55 -29.54
N LEU A 24 -12.70 13.00 -28.30
CA LEU A 24 -11.91 12.30 -27.29
C LEU A 24 -12.79 11.43 -26.38
N PRO A 25 -12.32 10.27 -25.89
CA PRO A 25 -13.15 9.41 -25.04
C PRO A 25 -13.44 10.05 -23.68
N GLN A 26 -14.66 9.90 -23.17
CA GLN A 26 -15.04 10.38 -21.85
C GLN A 26 -14.52 9.45 -20.76
N LEU A 27 -13.69 9.96 -19.83
CA LEU A 27 -13.24 9.20 -18.66
C LEU A 27 -14.39 8.90 -17.68
N LEU A 28 -14.34 7.71 -17.09
CA LEU A 28 -15.14 7.35 -15.93
C LEU A 28 -14.77 8.23 -14.72
N GLN A 29 -15.68 8.37 -13.76
CA GLN A 29 -15.36 9.02 -12.50
C GLN A 29 -14.29 8.21 -11.75
N ARG A 30 -13.21 8.88 -11.34
CA ARG A 30 -12.16 8.25 -10.54
C ARG A 30 -12.75 7.66 -9.25
N PRO A 31 -12.53 6.38 -8.96
CA PRO A 31 -12.99 5.74 -7.74
C PRO A 31 -12.17 6.22 -6.53
N ASP A 32 -12.65 5.90 -5.34
CA ASP A 32 -11.90 6.13 -4.12
C ASP A 32 -10.60 5.31 -4.13
N THR A 33 -9.47 6.00 -4.03
CA THR A 33 -8.12 5.38 -4.02
C THR A 33 -7.38 5.74 -2.75
N LYS A 34 -6.27 5.04 -2.47
CA LYS A 34 -5.40 5.29 -1.32
C LYS A 34 -3.97 5.52 -1.75
N THR A 35 -3.15 5.96 -0.80
CA THR A 35 -1.72 6.23 -0.98
C THR A 35 -0.88 5.32 -0.09
N GLU A 36 0.41 5.20 -0.39
CA GLU A 36 1.35 4.48 0.48
C GLU A 36 1.44 5.10 1.88
N GLN A 37 1.25 6.42 2.00
CA GLN A 37 1.17 7.11 3.30
C GLN A 37 -0.02 6.65 4.15
N ASP A 38 -1.15 6.31 3.51
CA ASP A 38 -2.29 5.74 4.21
C ASP A 38 -1.95 4.36 4.79
N ILE A 39 -1.20 3.53 4.04
CA ILE A 39 -0.71 2.23 4.52
C ILE A 39 0.20 2.42 5.74
N GLU A 40 1.15 3.35 5.67
CA GLU A 40 2.04 3.66 6.79
C GLU A 40 1.28 4.08 8.04
N ARG A 41 0.28 4.95 7.86
CA ARG A 41 -0.61 5.37 8.94
C ARG A 41 -1.37 4.18 9.54
N LEU A 42 -1.93 3.30 8.72
CA LEU A 42 -2.64 2.12 9.22
C LEU A 42 -1.72 1.19 10.02
N ILE A 43 -0.49 1.01 9.55
CA ILE A 43 0.51 0.20 10.25
C ILE A 43 0.86 0.83 11.61
N SER A 44 1.10 2.14 11.65
CA SER A 44 1.36 2.87 12.90
C SER A 44 0.19 2.84 13.87
N LEU A 45 -1.04 2.78 13.36
CA LEU A 45 -2.25 2.65 14.17
C LEU A 45 -2.58 1.21 14.57
N GLY A 46 -1.72 0.24 14.23
CA GLY A 46 -1.94 -1.18 14.55
C GLY A 46 -3.23 -1.74 13.95
N LYS A 47 -3.63 -1.27 12.77
CA LYS A 47 -4.88 -1.73 12.14
C LYS A 47 -4.74 -3.17 11.64
N PRO A 48 -5.84 -3.95 11.61
CA PRO A 48 -5.79 -5.34 11.17
C PRO A 48 -5.20 -5.49 9.75
N VAL A 49 -4.40 -6.53 9.53
CA VAL A 49 -3.74 -6.80 8.23
C VAL A 49 -4.75 -6.90 7.08
N ALA A 50 -5.94 -7.45 7.33
CA ALA A 50 -7.00 -7.50 6.32
C ALA A 50 -7.38 -6.10 5.79
N VAL A 51 -7.42 -5.08 6.66
CA VAL A 51 -7.70 -3.69 6.27
C VAL A 51 -6.52 -3.12 5.48
N ILE A 52 -5.29 -3.43 5.88
CA ILE A 52 -4.07 -2.99 5.19
C ILE A 52 -4.01 -3.58 3.77
N ASN A 53 -4.39 -4.85 3.59
CA ASN A 53 -4.47 -5.51 2.28
C ASN A 53 -5.46 -4.81 1.34
N VAL A 54 -6.62 -4.40 1.86
CA VAL A 54 -7.59 -3.62 1.08
C VAL A 54 -6.99 -2.28 0.63
N PHE A 55 -6.28 -1.58 1.52
CA PHE A 55 -5.65 -0.31 1.19
C PHE A 55 -4.54 -0.46 0.13
N ALA A 56 -3.75 -1.53 0.20
CA ALA A 56 -2.76 -1.85 -0.82
C ALA A 56 -3.38 -2.08 -2.21
N GLY A 57 -4.54 -2.76 -2.28
CA GLY A 57 -5.30 -2.86 -3.53
C GLY A 57 -5.75 -1.49 -4.07
N LEU A 58 -6.21 -0.59 -3.17
CA LEU A 58 -6.63 0.76 -3.54
C LEU A 58 -5.47 1.68 -3.94
N VAL A 59 -4.24 1.40 -3.49
CA VAL A 59 -3.02 2.09 -3.97
C VAL A 59 -2.75 1.69 -5.42
N SER A 60 -2.70 0.39 -5.71
CA SER A 60 -2.46 -0.11 -7.07
C SER A 60 -3.53 0.41 -8.07
N LEU A 61 -4.80 0.43 -7.65
CA LEU A 61 -5.87 1.03 -8.43
C LEU A 61 -5.60 2.53 -8.70
N GLY A 62 -5.15 3.28 -7.69
CA GLY A 62 -4.81 4.69 -7.81
C GLY A 62 -3.68 4.97 -8.79
N GLU A 63 -2.69 4.10 -8.89
CA GLU A 63 -1.59 4.21 -9.85
C GLU A 63 -2.08 4.05 -11.30
N GLN A 64 -2.93 3.05 -11.53
CA GLN A 64 -3.52 2.81 -12.85
C GLN A 64 -4.41 3.98 -13.29
N TRP A 65 -5.18 4.54 -12.34
CA TRP A 65 -5.99 5.74 -12.59
C TRP A 65 -5.15 7.00 -12.80
N GLY A 66 -4.03 7.14 -12.10
CA GLY A 66 -3.05 8.21 -12.34
C GLY A 66 -2.54 8.18 -13.77
N TRP A 67 -2.09 7.01 -14.23
CA TRP A 67 -1.68 6.83 -15.62
C TRP A 67 -2.81 7.10 -16.62
N ALA A 68 -4.03 6.63 -16.37
CA ALA A 68 -5.15 6.85 -17.28
C ALA A 68 -5.45 8.35 -17.47
N GLN A 69 -5.36 9.13 -16.38
CA GLN A 69 -5.49 10.59 -16.44
C GLN A 69 -4.35 11.23 -17.24
N ASP A 70 -3.10 10.83 -16.98
CA ASP A 70 -1.94 11.34 -17.71
C ASP A 70 -2.03 11.02 -19.21
N TYR A 71 -2.49 9.81 -19.53
CA TYR A 71 -2.72 9.37 -20.91
C TYR A 71 -3.82 10.19 -21.59
N PHE A 72 -4.91 10.47 -20.89
CA PHE A 72 -5.97 11.33 -21.43
C PHE A 72 -5.46 12.75 -21.68
N ASN A 73 -4.70 13.32 -20.75
CA ASN A 73 -4.08 14.65 -20.92
C ASN A 73 -3.15 14.66 -22.15
N TYR A 74 -2.36 13.60 -22.34
CA TYR A 74 -1.55 13.41 -23.55
C TYR A 74 -2.40 13.43 -24.84
N LEU A 75 -3.57 12.78 -24.85
CA LEU A 75 -4.46 12.80 -26.03
C LEU A 75 -4.99 14.20 -26.33
N VAL A 76 -5.31 14.98 -25.28
CA VAL A 76 -5.72 16.38 -25.43
C VAL A 76 -4.60 17.20 -26.06
N GLU A 77 -3.38 17.15 -25.48
CA GLU A 77 -2.22 17.87 -26.01
C GLU A 77 -1.86 17.45 -27.44
N LEU A 78 -2.00 16.15 -27.75
CA LEU A 78 -1.75 15.61 -29.07
C LEU A 78 -2.76 16.15 -30.08
N ASN A 79 -4.03 16.21 -29.70
CA ASN A 79 -5.08 16.77 -30.56
C ASN A 79 -4.82 18.25 -30.83
N GLU A 80 -4.50 19.03 -29.81
CA GLU A 80 -4.16 20.46 -29.94
C GLU A 80 -2.92 20.71 -30.83
N ALA A 81 -1.87 19.89 -30.67
CA ALA A 81 -0.68 19.98 -31.50
C ALA A 81 -0.98 19.62 -32.96
N ASN A 82 -1.78 18.59 -33.20
CA ASN A 82 -2.19 18.19 -34.55
C ASN A 82 -3.07 19.24 -35.22
N GLU A 83 -4.05 19.80 -34.50
CA GLU A 83 -4.90 20.87 -35.02
C GLU A 83 -4.09 22.12 -35.38
N TYR A 84 -3.14 22.52 -34.53
CA TYR A 84 -2.24 23.63 -34.82
C TYR A 84 -1.35 23.34 -36.05
N ASN A 85 -0.72 22.16 -36.10
CA ASN A 85 0.19 21.78 -37.18
C ASN A 85 -0.52 21.59 -38.52
N ALA A 86 -1.80 21.21 -38.50
CA ALA A 86 -2.62 21.09 -39.70
C ALA A 86 -3.04 22.46 -40.27
N ASN A 87 -3.06 23.50 -39.45
CA ASN A 87 -3.50 24.85 -39.80
C ASN A 87 -2.36 25.88 -39.71
N LEU A 88 -1.12 25.47 -40.02
CA LEU A 88 0.01 26.38 -40.01
C LEU A 88 -0.21 27.53 -41.01
N PRO A 89 0.03 28.80 -40.59
CA PRO A 89 -0.02 29.94 -41.49
C PRO A 89 0.89 29.76 -42.70
N GLU A 90 0.46 30.24 -43.86
CA GLU A 90 1.32 30.30 -45.03
C GLU A 90 2.57 31.17 -44.76
N PRO A 91 3.74 30.82 -45.34
CA PRO A 91 4.95 31.61 -45.18
C PRO A 91 4.74 33.07 -45.60
N ILE A 92 5.18 34.01 -44.77
CA ILE A 92 5.03 35.45 -45.04
C ILE A 92 6.35 35.98 -45.60
N ALA A 93 6.29 36.61 -46.78
CA ALA A 93 7.42 37.34 -47.33
C ALA A 93 7.54 38.72 -46.64
N ASN A 94 8.69 38.99 -46.03
CA ASN A 94 9.00 40.25 -45.38
C ASN A 94 9.53 41.28 -46.39
N GLU A 95 9.44 42.56 -46.04
CA GLU A 95 9.89 43.68 -46.89
C GLU A 95 11.41 43.64 -47.21
N ASP A 96 12.21 42.93 -46.41
CA ASP A 96 13.64 42.73 -46.60
C ASP A 96 13.98 41.55 -47.53
N GLY A 97 12.96 40.88 -48.09
CA GLY A 97 13.13 39.71 -48.96
C GLY A 97 13.32 38.38 -48.23
N THR A 98 13.26 38.36 -46.90
CA THR A 98 13.24 37.11 -46.11
C THR A 98 11.85 36.50 -46.06
N ILE A 99 11.76 35.19 -45.85
CA ILE A 99 10.50 34.47 -45.66
C ILE A 99 10.44 33.98 -44.23
N THR A 100 9.38 34.31 -43.50
CA THR A 100 9.10 33.77 -42.17
C THR A 100 8.14 32.60 -42.30
N GLU A 101 8.60 31.40 -41.91
CA GLU A 101 7.80 30.19 -41.85
C GLU A 101 7.31 29.97 -40.41
N ALA A 102 6.05 29.55 -40.25
CA ALA A 102 5.52 29.16 -38.95
C ALA A 102 6.06 27.78 -38.56
N GLU A 103 6.66 27.67 -37.38
CA GLU A 103 7.19 26.38 -36.91
C GLU A 103 6.08 25.47 -36.36
N PRO A 104 6.09 24.17 -36.71
CA PRO A 104 5.20 23.18 -36.11
C PRO A 104 5.46 23.04 -34.60
N LYS A 105 4.38 22.82 -33.83
CA LYS A 105 4.49 22.38 -32.44
C LYS A 105 5.02 20.95 -32.38
N PRO A 106 5.95 20.65 -31.46
CA PRO A 106 6.38 19.27 -31.21
C PRO A 106 5.21 18.44 -30.70
N LEU A 107 5.18 17.15 -31.07
CA LEU A 107 4.20 16.22 -30.55
C LEU A 107 4.54 15.86 -29.09
N PRO A 108 3.54 15.73 -28.21
CA PRO A 108 3.77 15.34 -26.82
C PRO A 108 4.26 13.89 -26.73
N THR A 109 4.92 13.57 -25.62
CA THR A 109 5.42 12.21 -25.35
C THR A 109 4.34 11.37 -24.71
N GLU A 110 4.08 10.18 -25.26
CA GLU A 110 3.09 9.25 -24.71
C GLU A 110 3.54 8.71 -23.33
N PRO A 111 2.70 8.78 -22.29
CA PRO A 111 3.06 8.29 -20.96
C PRO A 111 3.04 6.75 -20.91
N LEU A 112 4.06 6.18 -20.26
CA LEU A 112 4.19 4.74 -20.08
C LEU A 112 3.23 4.23 -18.99
N ARG A 113 2.47 3.18 -19.30
CA ARG A 113 1.59 2.53 -18.32
C ARG A 113 2.44 1.75 -17.31
N PRO A 114 2.34 2.06 -16.00
CA PRO A 114 3.00 1.23 -15.00
C PRO A 114 2.33 -0.14 -14.94
N GLU A 115 3.12 -1.18 -14.67
CA GLU A 115 2.57 -2.50 -14.37
C GLU A 115 1.69 -2.42 -13.11
N ALA A 116 0.53 -3.07 -13.16
CA ALA A 116 -0.37 -3.11 -12.01
C ALA A 116 0.28 -3.93 -10.88
N ARG A 117 0.59 -3.27 -9.77
CA ARG A 117 1.20 -3.93 -8.61
C ARG A 117 0.18 -4.82 -7.90
N THR A 118 0.60 -6.01 -7.47
CA THR A 118 -0.21 -6.84 -6.56
C THR A 118 -0.17 -6.29 -5.13
N VAL A 119 -1.08 -6.74 -4.28
CA VAL A 119 -1.08 -6.40 -2.84
C VAL A 119 0.26 -6.73 -2.20
N GLU A 120 0.85 -7.88 -2.53
CA GLU A 120 2.14 -8.32 -2.02
C GLU A 120 3.27 -7.39 -2.46
N GLN A 121 3.24 -6.91 -3.71
CA GLN A 121 4.24 -5.99 -4.24
C GLN A 121 4.14 -4.60 -3.59
N VAL A 122 2.92 -4.10 -3.36
CA VAL A 122 2.70 -2.84 -2.63
C VAL A 122 3.14 -2.97 -1.16
N LEU A 123 2.91 -4.13 -0.54
CA LEU A 123 3.25 -4.36 0.87
C LEU A 123 4.68 -4.86 1.09
N ALA A 124 5.43 -5.19 0.05
CA ALA A 124 6.81 -5.68 0.12
C ALA A 124 7.71 -4.79 1.01
N PRO A 125 7.69 -3.45 0.91
CA PRO A 125 8.49 -2.57 1.77
C PRO A 125 8.11 -2.64 3.26
N TYR A 126 6.89 -3.08 3.56
CA TYR A 126 6.32 -3.10 4.91
C TYR A 126 6.33 -4.48 5.57
N GLN A 127 6.76 -5.53 4.87
CA GLN A 127 6.70 -6.92 5.36
C GLN A 127 7.30 -7.09 6.76
N ARG A 128 8.47 -6.50 7.03
CA ARG A 128 9.09 -6.56 8.37
C ARG A 128 8.20 -5.97 9.46
N LYS A 129 7.50 -4.86 9.18
CA LYS A 129 6.58 -4.22 10.14
C LYS A 129 5.32 -5.06 10.33
N LEU A 130 4.76 -5.59 9.23
CA LEU A 130 3.57 -6.43 9.25
C LEU A 130 3.81 -7.73 10.00
N SER A 131 4.94 -8.41 9.76
CA SER A 131 5.27 -9.65 10.47
C SER A 131 5.51 -9.42 11.96
N LYS A 132 6.07 -8.27 12.38
CA LYS A 132 6.15 -7.91 13.81
C LYS A 132 4.76 -7.70 14.44
N MET A 133 3.83 -7.13 13.68
CA MET A 133 2.46 -6.89 14.14
C MET A 133 1.65 -8.18 14.25
N VAL A 134 1.80 -9.11 13.29
CA VAL A 134 1.18 -10.45 13.39
C VAL A 134 1.83 -11.25 14.51
N GLY A 135 3.16 -11.23 14.58
CA GLY A 135 3.95 -11.87 15.61
C GLY A 135 4.01 -13.39 15.50
N ILE A 136 3.87 -14.09 16.63
CA ILE A 136 4.00 -15.55 16.70
C ILE A 136 2.77 -16.20 17.32
N ASP A 137 2.43 -17.40 16.83
CA ASP A 137 1.36 -18.21 17.42
C ASP A 137 1.82 -18.86 18.73
N ILE A 138 1.11 -18.55 19.80
CA ILE A 138 1.28 -19.15 21.13
C ILE A 138 -0.09 -19.64 21.58
N LYS A 139 -0.27 -20.96 21.57
CA LYS A 139 -1.54 -21.62 21.97
C LYS A 139 -2.75 -21.08 21.18
N GLY A 140 -2.59 -20.81 19.88
CA GLY A 140 -3.65 -20.27 19.02
C GLY A 140 -3.83 -18.75 19.08
N VAL A 141 -2.99 -18.04 19.86
CA VAL A 141 -2.99 -16.58 19.95
C VAL A 141 -1.77 -16.02 19.22
N ASN A 142 -1.99 -15.14 18.24
CA ASN A 142 -0.93 -14.46 17.52
C ASN A 142 -0.42 -13.26 18.33
N VAL A 143 0.61 -13.49 19.14
CA VAL A 143 1.22 -12.51 20.05
C VAL A 143 2.16 -11.60 19.26
N SER A 144 1.84 -10.30 19.20
CA SER A 144 2.64 -9.28 18.53
C SER A 144 4.06 -9.17 19.12
N LEU A 145 5.07 -8.95 18.28
CA LEU A 145 6.48 -8.80 18.71
C LEU A 145 6.81 -7.35 19.09
N ASN A 146 5.99 -6.76 19.97
CA ASN A 146 6.12 -5.36 20.41
C ASN A 146 6.77 -5.23 21.79
N GLU A 147 7.08 -4.00 22.19
CA GLU A 147 7.73 -3.72 23.48
C GLU A 147 6.82 -3.98 24.67
N THR A 148 5.51 -3.74 24.56
CA THR A 148 4.55 -4.04 25.63
C THR A 148 4.61 -5.52 26.03
N ASN A 149 4.50 -6.42 25.05
CA ASN A 149 4.57 -7.86 25.28
C ASN A 149 5.94 -8.29 25.82
N GLN A 150 7.03 -7.70 25.32
CA GLN A 150 8.37 -7.96 25.86
C GLN A 150 8.48 -7.55 27.33
N ASN A 151 8.00 -6.35 27.68
CA ASN A 151 8.05 -5.83 29.03
C ASN A 151 7.18 -6.67 29.97
N GLY A 152 6.01 -7.09 29.51
CA GLY A 152 5.15 -8.02 30.25
C GLY A 152 5.83 -9.36 30.53
N LEU A 153 6.46 -9.97 29.52
CA LEU A 153 7.21 -11.23 29.69
C LEU A 153 8.41 -11.07 30.63
N SER A 154 9.16 -9.96 30.52
CA SER A 154 10.27 -9.65 31.42
C SER A 154 9.80 -9.47 32.87
N ALA A 155 8.68 -8.77 33.08
CA ALA A 155 8.11 -8.57 34.41
C ALA A 155 7.66 -9.90 35.04
N LEU A 156 7.00 -10.78 34.26
CA LEU A 156 6.66 -12.12 34.71
C LEU A 156 7.89 -12.95 35.03
N LYS A 157 8.97 -12.83 34.26
CA LYS A 157 10.22 -13.54 34.55
C LYS A 157 10.79 -13.09 35.91
N SER A 158 10.86 -11.78 36.16
CA SER A 158 11.33 -11.27 37.45
C SER A 158 10.43 -11.71 38.61
N ALA A 159 9.11 -11.74 38.40
CA ALA A 159 8.18 -12.24 39.41
C ALA A 159 8.36 -13.75 39.68
N PHE A 160 8.66 -14.54 38.64
CA PHE A 160 8.96 -15.97 38.77
C PHE A 160 10.28 -16.22 39.52
N ASP A 161 11.32 -15.43 39.21
CA ASP A 161 12.60 -15.50 39.90
C ASP A 161 12.41 -15.22 41.41
N LEU A 162 11.63 -14.19 41.76
CA LEU A 162 11.26 -13.92 43.16
C LEU A 162 10.45 -15.06 43.79
N ALA A 163 9.43 -15.58 43.11
CA ALA A 163 8.65 -16.70 43.63
C ALA A 163 9.53 -17.93 43.91
N THR A 164 10.59 -18.13 43.12
CA THR A 164 11.60 -19.16 43.34
C THR A 164 12.46 -18.89 44.57
N GLU A 165 12.91 -17.65 44.77
CA GLU A 165 13.69 -17.25 45.95
C GLU A 165 12.92 -17.45 47.27
N PHE A 166 11.59 -17.30 47.24
CA PHE A 166 10.73 -17.45 48.42
C PHE A 166 10.03 -18.82 48.53
N ASP A 167 10.45 -19.82 47.74
CA ASP A 167 9.86 -21.18 47.71
C ASP A 167 8.33 -21.18 47.48
N ALA A 168 7.84 -20.22 46.70
CA ALA A 168 6.44 -19.98 46.38
C ALA A 168 6.08 -20.34 44.92
N GLN A 169 6.93 -21.12 44.25
CA GLN A 169 6.77 -21.49 42.83
C GLN A 169 5.42 -22.13 42.52
N GLY A 170 4.92 -22.99 43.42
CA GLY A 170 3.64 -23.66 43.27
C GLY A 170 2.42 -22.73 43.31
N GLN A 171 2.59 -21.47 43.71
CA GLN A 171 1.54 -20.44 43.71
C GLN A 171 1.64 -19.49 42.51
N PHE A 172 2.73 -19.58 41.74
CA PHE A 172 2.99 -18.68 40.61
C PHE A 172 2.18 -19.04 39.37
N PHE A 173 1.94 -20.33 39.16
CA PHE A 173 1.16 -20.86 38.05
C PHE A 173 -0.25 -21.26 38.50
N PRO A 174 -1.26 -21.18 37.62
CA PRO A 174 -1.20 -20.72 36.23
C PRO A 174 -1.14 -19.19 36.10
N ILE A 175 -0.56 -18.70 34.99
CA ILE A 175 -0.47 -17.27 34.67
C ILE A 175 -1.39 -16.94 33.50
N LYS A 176 -2.11 -15.83 33.61
CA LYS A 176 -2.87 -15.24 32.49
C LYS A 176 -2.10 -14.04 31.95
N PHE A 177 -1.37 -14.26 30.87
CA PHE A 177 -0.63 -13.20 30.19
C PHE A 177 -1.56 -12.44 29.25
N ASN A 178 -1.73 -11.14 29.47
CA ASN A 178 -2.49 -10.28 28.57
C ASN A 178 -1.60 -9.89 27.38
N ALA A 179 -1.77 -10.55 26.25
CA ALA A 179 -0.99 -10.36 25.04
C ALA A 179 -1.65 -9.31 24.14
N GLU A 180 -0.87 -8.32 23.70
CA GLU A 180 -1.24 -7.52 22.54
C GLU A 180 -1.09 -8.34 21.25
N THR A 181 -2.12 -8.33 20.42
CA THR A 181 -2.21 -9.01 19.12
C THR A 181 -2.54 -7.99 18.02
N ALA A 182 -2.47 -8.39 16.74
CA ALA A 182 -2.87 -7.55 15.62
C ALA A 182 -4.37 -7.14 15.64
N THR A 183 -5.20 -7.77 16.46
CA THR A 183 -6.65 -7.52 16.53
C THR A 183 -7.12 -6.98 17.89
N GLY A 184 -6.19 -6.71 18.81
CA GLY A 184 -6.48 -6.23 20.17
C GLY A 184 -5.77 -7.06 21.24
N GLU A 185 -6.28 -7.05 22.45
CA GLU A 185 -5.73 -7.82 23.58
C GLU A 185 -6.38 -9.21 23.68
N GLN A 186 -5.56 -10.23 23.90
CA GLN A 186 -6.00 -11.61 24.13
C GLN A 186 -5.21 -12.26 25.26
N VAL A 187 -5.87 -13.12 26.04
CA VAL A 187 -5.23 -13.79 27.17
C VAL A 187 -4.60 -15.10 26.73
N VAL A 188 -3.31 -15.25 27.01
CA VAL A 188 -2.58 -16.51 26.90
C VAL A 188 -2.42 -17.09 28.30
N GLU A 189 -3.07 -18.23 28.55
CA GLU A 189 -2.93 -18.95 29.83
C GLU A 189 -1.73 -19.91 29.77
N LEU A 190 -0.81 -19.75 30.71
CA LEU A 190 0.40 -20.54 30.87
C LEU A 190 0.24 -21.41 32.11
N ALA A 191 0.09 -22.71 31.90
CA ALA A 191 -0.25 -23.67 32.96
C ALA A 191 0.92 -23.96 33.90
N ASP A 192 2.16 -23.88 33.40
CA ASP A 192 3.35 -24.26 34.14
C ASP A 192 4.61 -23.51 33.66
N GLU A 193 5.72 -23.79 34.35
CA GLU A 193 7.04 -23.23 34.06
C GLU A 193 7.56 -23.56 32.67
N ALA A 194 7.24 -24.75 32.15
CA ALA A 194 7.70 -25.19 30.84
C ALA A 194 7.02 -24.37 29.75
N GLU A 195 5.70 -24.19 29.83
CA GLU A 195 4.94 -23.34 28.89
C GLU A 195 5.45 -21.89 28.93
N PHE A 196 5.68 -21.33 30.12
CA PHE A 196 6.20 -19.98 30.26
C PHE A 196 7.58 -19.79 29.65
N LYS A 197 8.53 -20.71 29.94
CA LYS A 197 9.88 -20.66 29.37
C LYS A 197 9.87 -20.86 27.86
N GLN A 198 9.03 -21.78 27.35
CA GLN A 198 8.89 -22.01 25.92
C GLN A 198 8.37 -20.77 25.20
N PHE A 199 7.33 -20.12 25.74
CA PHE A 199 6.81 -18.87 25.19
C PHE A 199 7.90 -17.78 25.20
N GLY A 200 8.56 -17.54 26.33
CA GLY A 200 9.64 -16.54 26.42
C GLY A 200 10.76 -16.77 25.40
N LEU A 201 11.19 -18.03 25.23
CA LEU A 201 12.21 -18.40 24.25
C LEU A 201 11.74 -18.17 22.81
N GLN A 202 10.55 -18.65 22.46
CA GLN A 202 9.97 -18.45 21.12
C GLN A 202 9.83 -16.97 20.78
N PHE A 203 9.37 -16.16 21.74
CA PHE A 203 9.22 -14.71 21.58
C PHE A 203 10.57 -14.03 21.31
N ILE A 204 11.60 -14.33 22.10
CA ILE A 204 12.93 -13.73 21.94
C ILE A 204 13.57 -14.15 20.62
N LEU A 205 13.49 -15.43 20.25
CA LEU A 205 14.04 -15.94 19.00
C LEU A 205 13.36 -15.30 17.78
N ALA A 206 12.03 -15.23 17.80
CA ALA A 206 11.26 -14.58 16.74
C ALA A 206 11.61 -13.09 16.65
N ARG A 207 11.68 -12.39 17.79
CA ARG A 207 12.07 -10.98 17.83
C ARG A 207 13.47 -10.77 17.27
N LYS A 208 14.46 -11.59 17.68
CA LYS A 208 15.85 -11.51 17.21
C LYS A 208 15.94 -11.56 15.68
N ALA A 209 15.20 -12.46 15.04
CA ALA A 209 15.18 -12.58 13.58
C ALA A 209 14.76 -11.28 12.85
N TYR A 210 14.10 -10.35 13.55
CA TYR A 210 13.69 -9.05 13.02
C TYR A 210 14.49 -7.86 13.58
N PHE A 211 15.62 -8.07 14.26
CA PHE A 211 16.55 -7.00 14.67
C PHE A 211 17.99 -7.21 14.16
N GLU A 212 18.30 -8.40 13.62
CA GLU A 212 19.41 -8.60 12.68
C GLU A 212 19.05 -8.08 11.27
#